data_AF-A0A961GGA3-F1
#
_entry.id   AF-A0A961GGA3-F1
#
_cell.length_a   1.000
_cell.length_b   1.000
_cell.length_c   1.000
_cell.angle_alpha   90.00
_cell.angle_beta   90.00
_cell.angle_gamma   90.00
#
_symmetry.space_group_name_H-M   'P 1'
#
loop_
_entity.id
_entity.type
_entity.pdbx_description
1 polymer ?
#
loop_
_entity_poly.entity_id
_entity_poly.type
_entity_poly.pdbx_seq_one_letter_code
_entity_poly.pdbx_strand_id
1 'polypeptide(L)' 'MTTRMTADPFSRRFALDGFQLEAAEAIANDENVLVSAPTGSGKTVVAETAISRALQTGLR' A
#
# COMPACT_ATOMS: atom_id res chain seq x y z
N MET A 1 -17.25 0.16 20.94
CA MET A 1 -15.99 0.70 20.41
C MET A 1 -16.23 1.05 18.95
N THR A 2 -16.38 2.34 18.64
CA THR A 2 -16.75 2.81 17.30
C THR A 2 -15.46 3.05 16.52
N THR A 3 -15.01 2.07 15.73
CA THR A 3 -13.94 2.30 14.74
C THR A 3 -14.42 3.39 13.79
N ARG A 4 -13.83 4.58 13.89
CA ARG A 4 -13.97 5.62 12.87
C ARG A 4 -13.39 5.03 11.58
N MET A 5 -14.25 4.65 10.62
CA MET A 5 -13.81 4.41 9.24
C MET A 5 -13.38 5.76 8.67
N THR A 6 -12.12 6.14 8.88
CA THR A 6 -11.51 7.26 8.16
C THR A 6 -11.25 6.82 6.74
N ALA A 7 -11.61 7.66 5.76
CA ALA A 7 -11.29 7.41 4.36
C ALA A 7 -9.78 7.17 4.18
N ASP A 8 -9.42 6.18 3.36
CA ASP A 8 -8.02 5.91 3.03
C ASP A 8 -7.44 7.13 2.27
N PRO A 9 -6.46 7.86 2.84
CA PRO A 9 -5.91 9.06 2.21
C PRO A 9 -5.18 8.76 0.89
N PHE A 10 -4.89 7.48 0.62
CA PHE A 10 -4.22 7.02 -0.58
C PHE A 10 -5.16 6.37 -1.61
N SER A 11 -6.47 6.65 -1.54
CA SER A 11 -7.43 6.20 -2.56
C SER A 11 -7.05 6.71 -3.96
N ARG A 12 -7.16 5.85 -4.98
CA ARG A 12 -6.66 6.12 -6.35
C ARG A 12 -7.76 5.99 -7.39
N ARG A 13 -7.62 6.74 -8.49
CA ARG A 13 -8.55 6.76 -9.64
C ARG A 13 -7.98 6.08 -10.89
N PHE A 14 -6.91 5.31 -10.75
CA PHE A 14 -6.24 4.59 -11.82
C PHE A 14 -6.01 3.13 -11.41
N ALA A 15 -5.87 2.25 -12.40
CA ALA A 15 -5.57 0.84 -12.18
C ALA A 15 -4.09 0.67 -11.77
N LEU A 16 -3.83 -0.27 -10.87
CA LEU A 16 -2.47 -0.58 -10.45
C LEU A 16 -1.77 -1.47 -11.49
N ASP A 17 -0.47 -1.26 -11.65
CA ASP A 17 0.38 -2.16 -12.44
C ASP A 17 0.57 -3.49 -11.70
N GLY A 18 0.92 -4.56 -12.43
CA GLY A 18 1.06 -5.91 -11.86
C GLY A 18 2.00 -5.97 -10.64
N PHE A 19 3.19 -5.37 -10.72
CA PHE A 19 4.13 -5.37 -9.60
C PHE A 19 3.59 -4.61 -8.36
N GLN A 20 2.71 -3.63 -8.55
CA GLN A 20 2.10 -2.87 -7.46
C GLN A 20 1.03 -3.73 -6.76
N LEU A 21 0.29 -4.54 -7.52
CA LEU A 21 -0.66 -5.52 -6.98
C LEU A 21 0.06 -6.63 -6.21
N GLU A 22 1.12 -7.20 -6.78
CA GLU A 22 1.94 -8.23 -6.12
C GLU A 22 2.52 -7.71 -4.80
N ALA A 23 3.06 -6.49 -4.80
CA ALA A 23 3.57 -5.87 -3.58
C ALA A 23 2.46 -5.61 -2.54
N ALA A 24 1.28 -5.17 -2.98
CA ALA A 24 0.13 -4.94 -2.10
C ALA A 24 -0.36 -6.25 -1.45
N GLU A 25 -0.37 -7.36 -2.18
CA GLU A 25 -0.72 -8.68 -1.68
C GLU A 25 0.29 -9.15 -0.63
N ALA A 26 1.58 -9.08 -0.93
CA ALA A 26 2.65 -9.43 0.02
C ALA A 26 2.60 -8.58 1.30
N ILE A 27 2.38 -7.27 1.18
CA ILE A 27 2.16 -6.37 2.33
C ILE A 27 0.93 -6.78 3.14
N ALA A 28 -0.18 -7.16 2.48
CA ALA A 28 -1.40 -7.58 3.17
C ALA A 28 -1.23 -8.89 3.96
N ASN A 29 -0.29 -9.73 3.51
CA ASN A 29 0.14 -10.98 4.15
C ASN A 29 1.27 -10.78 5.20
N ASP A 30 1.61 -9.54 5.53
CA ASP A 30 2.70 -9.17 6.46
C ASP A 30 4.08 -9.71 6.04
N GLU A 31 4.32 -9.83 4.72
CA GLU A 31 5.59 -10.24 4.14
C GLU A 31 6.52 -9.05 3.85
N ASN A 32 7.83 -9.32 3.77
CA ASN A 32 8.82 -8.33 3.34
C ASN A 32 8.90 -8.25 1.81
N VAL A 33 8.94 -7.04 1.27
CA VAL A 33 8.97 -6.81 -0.19
C VAL A 33 10.14 -5.91 -0.58
N LEU A 34 10.89 -6.31 -1.62
CA LEU A 34 11.88 -5.47 -2.30
C LEU A 34 11.37 -5.15 -3.72
N VAL A 35 11.08 -3.87 -3.98
CA VAL A 35 10.67 -3.41 -5.31
C VAL A 35 11.83 -2.75 -6.02
N SER A 36 12.30 -3.37 -7.10
CA SER A 36 13.27 -2.78 -8.03
C SER A 36 12.58 -2.37 -9.33
N ALA A 37 12.36 -1.06 -9.49
CA ALA A 37 11.79 -0.48 -10.71
C ALA A 37 12.37 0.92 -10.95
N PRO A 38 12.40 1.44 -12.19
CA PRO A 38 12.87 2.79 -12.49
C PRO A 38 12.08 3.90 -11.75
N THR A 39 12.67 5.09 -11.66
CA THR A 39 11.93 6.29 -11.22
C THR A 39 10.83 6.61 -12.24
N GLY A 40 9.66 7.05 -11.77
CA GLY A 40 8.48 7.26 -12.61
C GLY A 40 7.57 6.04 -12.76
N SER A 41 8.02 4.83 -12.43
CA SER A 41 7.21 3.59 -12.51
C SER A 41 6.14 3.44 -11.41
N GLY A 42 5.97 4.43 -10.52
CA GLY A 42 4.93 4.38 -9.50
C GLY A 42 5.26 3.61 -8.22
N LYS A 43 6.55 3.38 -7.88
CA LYS A 43 6.95 2.72 -6.62
C LYS A 43 6.38 3.38 -5.35
N THR A 44 6.06 4.68 -5.40
CA THR A 44 5.40 5.40 -4.30
C THR A 44 4.08 4.74 -3.91
N VAL A 45 3.33 4.17 -4.86
CA VAL A 45 2.10 3.41 -4.58
C VAL A 45 2.35 2.28 -3.60
N VAL A 46 3.47 1.56 -3.73
CA VAL A 46 3.82 0.44 -2.83
C VAL A 46 4.10 0.95 -1.42
N ALA A 47 4.84 2.07 -1.30
CA ALA A 47 5.10 2.69 -0.01
C ALA A 47 3.82 3.19 0.66
N GLU A 48 2.94 3.85 -0.09
CA GLU A 48 1.64 4.30 0.38
C GLU A 48 0.76 3.13 0.86
N THR A 49 0.75 2.00 0.14
CA THR A 49 0.03 0.79 0.57
C THR A 49 0.54 0.26 1.90
N ALA A 50 1.86 0.21 2.10
CA ALA A 50 2.46 -0.18 3.39
C ALA A 50 2.05 0.79 4.52
N ILE A 51 2.05 2.09 4.25
CA ILE A 51 1.63 3.11 5.22
C ILE A 51 0.14 2.98 5.54
N SER A 52 -0.74 2.85 4.54
CA SER A 52 -2.18 2.60 4.75
C SER A 52 -2.41 1.38 5.63
N ARG A 53 -1.69 0.28 5.35
CA ARG A 53 -1.77 -0.95 6.16
C ARG A 53 -1.34 -0.68 7.60
N ALA A 54 -0.20 -0.04 7.82
CA ALA A 54 0.28 0.28 9.17
C ALA A 54 -0.71 1.15 9.95
N LEU A 55 -1.26 2.20 9.32
CA LEU A 55 -2.27 3.07 9.94
C LEU A 55 -3.55 2.31 10.30
N GLN A 56 -3.99 1.38 9.44
CA GLN A 56 -5.20 0.57 9.67
C GLN A 56 -5.00 -0.47 10.79
N THR A 57 -3.80 -1.01 10.95
CA THR A 57 -3.47 -2.00 11.99
C THR A 57 -2.93 -1.38 13.27
N GLY A 58 -2.76 -0.06 13.33
CA GLY A 58 -2.22 0.65 14.49
C GLY A 58 -0.71 0.48 14.68
N LEU A 59 0.00 0.04 13.63
CA LEU A 59 1.46 -0.01 13.57
C LEU A 59 2.01 1.40 13.25
N ARG A 60 3.27 1.66 13.63
CA ARG A 60 3.97 2.94 13.40
C ARG A 60 5.29 2.72 12.70
#